data_AF-A0A6V7HS62-F1
#
_entry.id   AF-A0A6V7HS62-F1
#
_cell.length_a   1.000
_cell.length_b   1.000
_cell.length_c   1.000
_cell.angle_alpha   90.00
_cell.angle_beta   90.00
_cell.angle_gamma   90.00
#
_symmetry.space_group_name_H-M   'P 1'
#
loop_
_entity.id
_entity.type
_entity.pdbx_description
1 polymer ?
#
loop_
_entity_poly.entity_id
_entity_poly.type
_entity_poly.pdbx_seq_one_letter_code
_entity_poly.pdbx_strand_id
1 'polypeptide(L)' 'MICAVQFNDRWYRATISALPGNKMVDVFFVDYGVNKVVKYKAIRQLDPCYMREATR' A
#
# COMPACT_ATOMS: atom_id res chain seq x y z
N MET A 1 5.58 6.77 -2.32
CA MET A 1 6.42 5.68 -1.75
C MET A 1 5.67 4.36 -1.94
N ILE A 2 6.30 3.35 -2.53
CA ILE A 2 5.68 2.03 -2.77
C ILE A 2 5.75 1.20 -1.48
N CYS A 3 4.66 0.53 -1.15
CA CYS A 3 4.56 -0.28 0.05
C CYS A 3 3.67 -1.51 -0.16
N ALA A 4 3.79 -2.46 0.76
CA ALA A 4 2.88 -3.57 0.93
C ALA A 4 1.95 -3.25 2.10
N VAL A 5 0.65 -3.49 1.94
CA VAL A 5 -0.35 -3.21 2.97
C VAL A 5 -1.11 -4.50 3.28
N GLN A 6 -1.16 -4.88 4.55
CA GLN A 6 -1.97 -6.00 5.02
C GLN A 6 -3.41 -5.54 5.25
N PHE A 7 -4.35 -6.14 4.55
CA PHE A 7 -5.78 -5.86 4.66
C PHE A 7 -6.56 -7.16 4.52
N ASN A 8 -7.55 -7.45 5.38
CA ASN A 8 -8.33 -8.69 5.35
C ASN A 8 -7.46 -9.96 5.16
N ASP A 9 -6.40 -10.09 5.97
CA ASP A 9 -5.46 -11.22 5.96
C ASP A 9 -4.69 -11.47 4.65
N ARG A 10 -4.68 -10.49 3.73
CA ARG A 10 -3.92 -10.53 2.48
C ARG A 10 -3.01 -9.31 2.34
N TRP A 11 -1.93 -9.47 1.57
CA TRP A 11 -1.01 -8.39 1.23
C TRP A 11 -1.35 -7.82 -0.13
N TYR A 12 -1.29 -6.49 -0.21
CA TYR A 12 -1.59 -5.75 -1.42
C TYR A 12 -0.48 -4.77 -1.72
N ARG A 13 -0.20 -4.53 -3.00
CA ARG A 13 0.68 -3.45 -3.44
C ARG A 13 -0.07 -2.13 -3.30
N ALA A 14 0.60 -1.13 -2.76
CA ALA A 14 0.03 0.19 -2.59
C ALA A 14 1.07 1.29 -2.68
N THR A 15 0.60 2.52 -2.80
CA THR A 15 1.41 3.73 -2.64
C THR A 15 0.84 4.60 -1.55
N ILE A 16 1.69 5.15 -0.68
CA ILE A 16 1.28 6.12 0.33
C ILE A 16 0.90 7.44 -0.36
N SER A 17 -0.32 7.91 -0.14
CA SER A 17 -0.86 9.17 -0.69
C SER A 17 -0.82 10.31 0.32
N ALA A 18 -1.13 10.05 1.60
CA ALA A 18 -1.12 11.06 2.66
C ALA A 18 -0.88 10.49 4.06
N LEU A 19 -0.50 11.36 5.00
CA LEU A 19 -0.27 11.04 6.41
C LEU A 19 -1.20 11.90 7.29
N PRO A 20 -2.48 11.53 7.44
CA PRO A 20 -3.47 12.35 8.15
C PRO A 20 -3.26 12.44 9.67
N GLY A 21 -2.24 11.80 10.23
CA GLY A 21 -1.96 11.77 11.67
C GLY A 21 -2.57 10.56 12.38
N ASN A 22 -2.54 10.56 13.71
CA ASN A 22 -3.09 9.47 14.56
C ASN A 22 -2.63 8.06 14.18
N LYS A 23 -1.38 7.93 13.68
CA LYS A 23 -0.81 6.65 13.23
C LYS A 23 -1.61 5.99 12.10
N MET A 24 -2.36 6.80 11.36
CA MET A 24 -3.10 6.43 10.15
C MET A 24 -2.34 6.92 8.91
N VAL A 25 -2.50 6.18 7.82
CA VAL A 25 -1.83 6.43 6.54
C VAL A 25 -2.86 6.21 5.45
N ASP A 26 -3.01 7.19 4.56
CA ASP A 26 -3.82 7.04 3.36
C ASP A 26 -2.95 6.35 2.28
N VAL A 27 -3.52 5.31 1.67
CA VAL A 27 -2.85 4.47 0.68
C VAL A 27 -3.76 4.23 -0.52
N PHE A 28 -3.15 4.16 -1.69
CA PHE A 28 -3.79 3.78 -2.94
C PHE A 28 -3.35 2.36 -3.34
N PHE A 29 -4.29 1.43 -3.41
CA PHE A 29 -4.05 0.07 -3.88
C PHE A 29 -3.90 0.06 -5.41
N VAL A 30 -2.65 -0.01 -5.87
CA VAL A 30 -2.27 0.15 -7.28
C VAL A 30 -2.93 -0.89 -8.20
N ASP A 31 -3.16 -2.11 -7.69
CA ASP A 31 -3.74 -3.23 -8.46
C ASP A 31 -5.26 -3.10 -8.64
N TYR A 32 -5.91 -2.27 -7.82
CA TYR A 32 -7.38 -2.21 -7.73
C TYR A 32 -7.95 -0.81 -7.98
N GLY A 33 -7.11 0.23 -7.99
CA GLY A 33 -7.56 1.61 -8.19
C GLY A 33 -8.31 2.21 -7.00
N VAL A 34 -8.14 1.67 -5.78
CA VAL A 34 -8.93 2.05 -4.60
C VAL A 34 -8.05 2.73 -3.54
N ASN A 35 -8.54 3.83 -2.98
CA ASN A 35 -7.94 4.47 -1.80
C ASN A 35 -8.51 3.89 -0.49
N LYS A 36 -7.66 3.75 0.53
CA LYS A 36 -8.05 3.40 1.90
C LYS A 36 -7.14 4.07 2.92
N VAL A 37 -7.72 4.36 4.08
CA VAL A 37 -6.96 4.76 5.27
C VAL A 37 -6.69 3.52 6.12
N VAL A 38 -5.42 3.23 6.37
CA VAL A 38 -4.95 2.08 7.16
C VAL A 38 -4.08 2.51 8.33
N LYS A 39 -3.94 1.65 9.34
CA LYS A 39 -2.98 1.87 10.43
C LYS A 39 -1.55 1.69 9.89
N TYR A 40 -0.62 2.53 10.34
CA TYR A 40 0.80 2.42 9.95
C TYR A 40 1.39 1.01 10.18
N LYS A 41 0.91 0.28 11.21
CA LYS A 41 1.37 -1.08 11.54
C LYS A 41 1.08 -2.11 10.44
N ALA A 42 0.09 -1.84 9.59
CA ALA A 42 -0.28 -2.70 8.47
C ALA A 42 0.64 -2.50 7.25
N ILE A 43 1.53 -1.51 7.29
CA ILE A 43 2.38 -1.12 6.17
C ILE A 43 3.78 -1.72 6.33
N ARG A 44 4.30 -2.27 5.24
CA ARG A 44 5.69 -2.71 5.09
C ARG A 44 6.28 -2.13 3.82
N GLN A 45 7.60 -1.97 3.79
CA GLN A 45 8.30 -1.65 2.56
C GLN A 45 8.09 -2.80 1.57
N LEU A 46 7.69 -2.46 0.34
CA LEU A 46 7.65 -3.43 -0.75
C LEU A 46 9.02 -3.40 -1.43
N ASP A 47 9.60 -4.57 -1.67
CA ASP A 47 10.78 -4.64 -2.53
C ASP A 47 10.40 -4.15 -3.94
N PRO A 48 11.13 -3.17 -4.51
CA PRO A 48 10.85 -2.64 -5.83
C PRO A 48 10.73 -3.69 -6.95
N CYS A 49 11.33 -4.88 -6.80
CA CYS A 49 11.18 -5.96 -7.78
C CYS A 49 9.71 -6.41 -7.94
N TYR A 50 8.89 -6.29 -6.90
CA TYR A 50 7.46 -6.64 -6.91
C TYR A 50 6.56 -5.50 -7.43
N MET A 51 7.10 -4.30 -7.66
CA MET A 51 6.33 -3.17 -8.22
C MET A 51 6.35 -3.13 -9.75
N ARG A 52 7.25 -3.88 -10.39
CA ARG A 52 7.25 -4.02 -11.84
C ARG A 52 5.99 -4.79 -12.24
N GLU A 53 5.10 -4.19 -13.04
CA GLU A 53 4.07 -4.96 -13.70
C GLU A 53 4.69 -5.87 -14.76
N ALA A 54 3.96 -6.97 -14.99
CA ALA A 54 4.25 -7.95 -16.03
C ALA A 54 4.41 -7.24 -17.37
N THR A 55 5.63 -7.25 -17.89
CA THR A 55 5.86 -7.03 -19.32
C THR A 55 4.97 -8.02 -20.06
N ARG A 56 3.94 -7.50 -20.72
CA ARG A 56 3.28 -8.16 -21.83
C ARG A 56 3.21 -7.18 -22.98
#